data_AF-A0AAE3YYB8-F1
#
_entry.id   AF-A0AAE3YYB8-F1
#
_cell.length_a   1.000
_cell.length_b   1.000
_cell.length_c   1.000
_cell.angle_alpha   90.00
_cell.angle_beta   90.00
_cell.angle_gamma   90.00
#
_symmetry.space_group_name_H-M   'P 1'
#
loop_
_entity.id
_entity.type
_entity.pdbx_description
1 polymer ?
#
loop_
_entity_poly.entity_id
_entity_poly.type
_entity_poly.pdbx_seq_one_letter_code
_entity_poly.pdbx_strand_id
1 'polypeptide(L)' 'MANPLTPDVLADPVALTRALVDIESVSRNEKEIADCIELVLADAPHLTVHRQQNTIMARTELGRARSGWCWPGTSTRCR' A
#
# COMPACT_ATOMS: atom_id res chain seq x y z
N MET A 1 7.71 7.23 15.22
CA MET A 1 7.33 8.52 14.60
C MET A 1 5.84 8.47 14.30
N ALA A 2 5.13 9.60 14.36
CA ALA A 2 3.73 9.63 13.95
C ALA A 2 3.68 9.37 12.45
N ASN A 3 2.81 8.46 12.01
CA ASN A 3 2.60 8.20 10.59
C ASN A 3 2.02 9.48 9.95
N PRO A 4 2.70 10.12 8.99
CA PRO A 4 2.20 11.33 8.34
C PRO A 4 1.04 11.04 7.39
N LEU A 5 0.81 9.76 7.05
CA LEU A 5 -0.29 9.33 6.22
C LEU A 5 -1.51 9.07 7.11
N THR A 6 -2.58 9.83 6.87
CA THR A 6 -3.88 9.66 7.51
C THR A 6 -4.96 9.51 6.43
N PRO A 7 -6.17 9.02 6.77
CA PRO A 7 -7.28 8.95 5.82
C PRO A 7 -7.61 10.31 5.16
N ASP A 8 -7.47 11.41 5.89
CA ASP A 8 -7.69 12.76 5.37
C ASP A 8 -6.62 13.16 4.34
N VAL A 9 -5.36 12.79 4.58
CA VAL A 9 -4.26 13.01 3.64
C VAL A 9 -4.41 12.15 2.39
N LEU A 10 -4.91 10.91 2.52
CA LEU A 10 -5.19 10.03 1.39
C LEU A 10 -6.28 10.56 0.45
N ALA A 11 -7.19 11.39 0.96
CA ALA A 11 -8.29 11.96 0.18
C ALA A 11 -7.86 13.13 -0.72
N ASP A 12 -6.72 13.79 -0.42
CA ASP A 12 -6.17 14.89 -1.22
C ASP A 12 -4.87 14.48 -1.94
N PRO A 13 -4.85 14.45 -3.29
CA PRO A 13 -3.65 14.08 -4.04
C PRO A 13 -2.46 15.03 -3.81
N VAL A 14 -2.70 16.31 -3.47
CA VAL A 14 -1.61 17.27 -3.21
C VAL A 14 -0.99 17.02 -1.84
N ALA A 15 -1.80 16.87 -0.79
CA ALA A 15 -1.32 16.50 0.53
C ALA A 15 -0.63 15.13 0.54
N LEU A 16 -1.20 14.15 -0.17
CA LEU A 16 -0.62 12.81 -0.28
C LEU A 16 0.76 12.83 -0.93
N THR A 17 0.90 13.47 -2.09
CA THR A 17 2.19 13.51 -2.79
C THR A 17 3.25 14.25 -1.99
N ARG A 18 2.88 15.34 -1.31
CA ARG A 18 3.78 16.05 -0.38
C ARG A 18 4.26 15.14 0.76
N ALA A 19 3.33 14.46 1.44
CA ALA A 19 3.67 13.57 2.54
C ALA A 19 4.58 12.41 2.11
N LEU A 20 4.40 11.90 0.88
CA LEU A 20 5.28 10.86 0.33
C LEU A 20 6.68 11.38 -0.01
N VAL A 21 6.79 12.62 -0.55
CA VAL A 21 8.08 13.24 -0.87
C VAL A 21 8.89 13.59 0.37
N ASP A 22 8.21 13.90 1.48
CA ASP A 22 8.86 14.18 2.76
C ASP A 22 9.47 12.92 3.43
N ILE A 23 9.10 11.71 2.98
CA ILE A 23 9.67 10.45 3.46
C ILE A 23 10.81 10.01 2.54
N GLU A 24 11.98 9.74 3.11
CA GLU A 24 13.12 9.25 2.34
C GLU A 24 12.82 7.87 1.73
N SER A 25 12.95 7.76 0.41
CA SER A 25 12.69 6.52 -0.33
C SER A 25 13.83 6.20 -1.32
N VAL A 26 15.08 6.37 -0.89
CA VAL A 26 16.23 5.95 -1.70
C VAL A 26 16.21 4.43 -1.90
N SER A 27 16.72 3.95 -3.03
CA SER A 27 16.70 2.53 -3.35
C SER A 27 17.32 1.69 -2.22
N ARG A 28 16.59 0.68 -1.75
CA ARG A 28 16.88 -0.20 -0.58
C ARG A 28 16.59 0.39 0.80
N ASN A 29 16.15 1.64 0.89
CA ASN A 29 15.72 2.27 2.14
C ASN A 29 14.22 2.61 2.12
N GLU A 30 13.40 1.84 1.41
CA GLU A 30 11.96 2.10 1.28
C GLU A 30 11.14 1.50 2.44
N LYS A 31 11.81 1.05 3.50
CA LYS A 31 11.13 0.39 4.63
C LYS A 31 10.19 1.35 5.35
N GLU A 32 10.64 2.58 5.61
CA GLU A 32 9.87 3.56 6.38
C GLU A 32 8.58 3.98 5.66
N ILE A 33 8.68 4.30 4.38
CA ILE A 33 7.51 4.61 3.54
C ILE A 33 6.57 3.41 3.43
N ALA A 34 7.10 2.19 3.32
CA ALA A 34 6.29 0.97 3.32
C ALA A 34 5.57 0.76 4.66
N ASP A 35 6.26 0.91 5.79
CA ASP A 35 5.65 0.79 7.12
C ASP A 35 4.51 1.80 7.30
N CYS A 36 4.70 3.05 6.87
CA CYS A 36 3.66 4.09 6.92
C CYS A 36 2.43 3.71 6.08
N ILE A 37 2.64 3.25 4.84
CA ILE A 37 1.55 2.90 3.92
C ILE A 37 0.78 1.67 4.45
N GLU A 38 1.48 0.64 4.93
CA GLU A 38 0.85 -0.58 5.45
C GLU A 38 -0.09 -0.27 6.61
N LEU A 39 0.36 0.58 7.56
CA LEU A 39 -0.45 0.95 8.73
C LEU A 39 -1.77 1.62 8.34
N VAL A 40 -1.76 2.53 7.36
CA VAL A 40 -3.00 3.22 6.94
C VAL A 40 -3.92 2.29 6.16
N LEU A 41 -3.36 1.46 5.28
CA LEU A 41 -4.17 0.52 4.50
C LEU A 41 -4.74 -0.61 5.37
N ALA A 42 -4.04 -1.02 6.42
CA ALA A 42 -4.52 -2.01 7.38
C ALA A 42 -5.71 -1.50 8.22
N ASP A 43 -5.84 -0.19 8.40
CA ASP A 43 -6.95 0.43 9.12
C ASP A 43 -8.24 0.50 8.26
N ALA A 44 -8.14 0.26 6.96
CA ALA A 44 -9.29 0.25 6.05
C ALA A 44 -9.95 -1.14 6.03
N PRO A 45 -11.14 -1.34 6.65
CA PRO A 45 -11.73 -2.67 6.86
C PRO A 45 -12.21 -3.36 5.58
N HIS A 46 -12.32 -2.63 4.48
CA HIS A 46 -12.74 -3.13 3.17
C HIS A 46 -11.56 -3.57 2.29
N LEU A 47 -10.33 -3.46 2.80
CA LEU A 47 -9.10 -3.81 2.10
C LEU A 47 -8.45 -5.04 2.72
N THR A 48 -8.07 -5.98 1.85
CA THR A 48 -7.12 -7.05 2.17
C THR A 48 -5.73 -6.58 1.76
N VAL A 49 -4.83 -6.42 2.73
CA VAL A 49 -3.47 -5.92 2.52
C VAL A 49 -2.47 -7.08 2.57
N HIS A 50 -1.56 -7.13 1.59
CA HIS A 50 -0.47 -8.09 1.53
C HIS A 50 0.86 -7.34 1.39
N ARG A 51 1.85 -7.74 2.18
CA ARG A 51 3.20 -7.18 2.15
C ARG A 51 4.24 -8.21 1.72
N GLN A 52 5.09 -7.81 0.79
CA GLN A 52 6.30 -8.52 0.40
C GLN A 52 7.48 -7.56 0.45
N GLN A 53 8.28 -7.63 1.51
CA GLN A 53 9.40 -6.70 1.77
C GLN A 53 8.91 -5.24 1.79
N ASN A 54 9.36 -4.41 0.84
CA ASN A 54 8.93 -3.02 0.69
C ASN A 54 7.80 -2.85 -0.34
N THR A 55 7.24 -3.96 -0.86
CA THR A 55 6.10 -3.95 -1.78
C THR A 55 4.81 -4.20 -1.01
N ILE A 56 3.82 -3.35 -1.20
CA ILE A 56 2.50 -3.45 -0.57
C ILE A 56 1.43 -3.55 -1.64
N MET A 57 0.49 -4.47 -1.45
CA MET A 57 -0.66 -4.68 -2.31
C MET A 57 -1.92 -4.61 -1.47
N ALA A 58 -2.90 -3.80 -1.89
CA ALA A 58 -4.22 -3.76 -1.28
C ALA A 58 -5.29 -4.13 -2.30
N ARG A 59 -6.24 -4.97 -1.88
CA ARG A 59 -7.34 -5.45 -2.73
C ARG A 59 -8.67 -5.28 -2.02
N THR A 60 -9.69 -4.89 -2.77
CA THR A 60 -11.10 -4.95 -2.36
C THR A 60 -11.77 -6.23 -2.87
N GLU A 61 -12.57 -6.90 -2.04
CA GLU A 61 -13.36 -8.07 -2.44
C GLU A 61 -14.71 -7.68 -3.07
N LEU A 62 -14.69 -6.95 -4.19
CA LEU A 62 -15.90 -6.45 -4.86
C LEU A 62 -16.64 -7.49 -5.73
N GLY A 63 -16.32 -8.79 -5.60
CA GLY A 63 -16.94 -9.87 -6.39
C GLY A 63 -16.78 -9.75 -7.91
N ARG A 64 -15.98 -8.80 -8.41
CA ARG A 64 -15.75 -8.61 -9.84
C ARG A 64 -14.86 -9.73 -10.35
N ALA A 65 -15.37 -10.50 -11.32
CA ALA A 65 -14.62 -11.55 -11.98
C ALA A 65 -13.37 -10.94 -12.66
N ARG A 66 -12.22 -11.10 -11.99
CA ARG A 66 -10.86 -11.05 -12.54
C ARG A 66 -10.38 -9.69 -13.08
N SER A 67 -9.52 -9.03 -12.30
CA SER A 67 -8.35 -8.30 -12.81
C SER A 67 -7.13 -9.13 -12.41
N GLY A 68 -6.77 -10.11 -13.24
CA GLY A 68 -5.71 -11.08 -12.95
C GLY A 68 -4.33 -10.42 -13.03
N TRP A 69 -3.80 -9.96 -11.90
CA TRP A 69 -2.39 -9.64 -11.75
C TRP A 69 -1.66 -10.91 -11.33
N CYS A 70 -0.79 -11.44 -12.19
CA CYS A 70 0.07 -12.57 -11.87
C CYS A 70 1.45 -11.98 -11.52
N TRP A 71 1.76 -11.90 -10.22
CA TRP A 71 3.05 -11.40 -9.72
C TRP A 71 4.01 -12.58 -9.54
N PRO A 72 5.24 -12.54 -10.09
CA PRO A 72 6.18 -13.62 -9.89
C PRO A 72 6.64 -13.65 -8.43
N GLY A 73 6.12 -14.58 -7.62
CA GLY A 73 6.55 -14.79 -6.23
C GLY A 73 5.47 -15.23 -5.26
N THR A 74 4.19 -14.96 -5.53
CA THR A 74 3.08 -15.45 -4.70
C THR A 74 2.58 -16.78 -5.24
N SER A 75 2.54 -17.82 -4.41
CA SER A 75 2.03 -19.16 -4.75
C SER A 75 0.53 -19.22 -5.07
N THR A 76 -0.16 -18.08 -5.14
CA THR A 76 -1.57 -17.99 -5.52
C THR A 76 -1.70 -18.26 -7.02
N ARG A 77 -1.96 -19.53 -7.34
CA ARG A 77 -2.17 -20.06 -8.68
C ARG A 77 -3.20 -19.19 -9.42
N CYS A 78 -2.74 -18.50 -10.46
CA CYS A 78 -3.56 -17.76 -11.41
C CYS A 78 -4.53 -18.77 -12.08
N ARG A 79 -5.80 -18.78 -11.65
CA ARG A 79 -6.87 -19.58 -12.26
C ARG A 79 -7.91 -18.69 -12.90
#